data_AF-A0A519UY81-F1
#
_entry.id   AF-A0A519UY81-F1
#
_cell.length_a   1.000
_cell.length_b   1.000
_cell.length_c   1.000
_cell.angle_alpha   90.00
_cell.angle_beta   90.00
_cell.angle_gamma   90.00
#
_symmetry.space_group_name_H-M   'P 1'
#
loop_
_entity.id
_entity.type
_entity.pdbx_description
1 polymer ?
#
loop_
_entity_poly.entity_id
_entity_poly.type
_entity_poly.pdbx_seq_one_letter_code
_entity_poly.pdbx_strand_id
1 'polypeptide(L)'
;MINIKNKLTACFTLLISVSAISAFAQEKAKPVFKDGEAQIVSAFDTPDKWIRHDLWVETTFDTDGDGKLDRMHVSVTRPVQTETEGLRLPIIYETSPYFAGTAGDVKGLFWDVKHEVGEATTVPRVHPEVNRVGKRPIISNSLIREWVKRGFIVVHSSSPGTGLSQGSPTVGGINESLAPKAVIEWLSGKDIGYTTPDGNEKVKAFWSTGKVGMTGTSYNGTLPLA
;
A
#
# COMPACT_ATOMS: atom_id res chain seq x y z
N MET A 1 -74.16 29.72 -37.68
CA MET A 1 -72.95 29.10 -38.28
C MET A 1 -71.76 30.01 -38.02
N ILE A 2 -70.63 29.39 -37.69
CA ILE A 2 -69.47 29.90 -36.95
C ILE A 2 -68.50 30.76 -37.78
N ASN A 3 -67.74 31.61 -37.06
CA ASN A 3 -66.38 32.16 -37.32
C ASN A 3 -66.15 33.25 -38.36
N ILE A 4 -65.58 34.38 -37.90
CA ILE A 4 -64.32 34.90 -38.45
C ILE A 4 -63.37 35.25 -37.31
N LYS A 5 -62.15 34.70 -37.42
CA LYS A 5 -61.02 34.74 -36.48
C LYS A 5 -60.29 36.07 -36.58
N ASN A 6 -59.73 36.54 -35.47
CA ASN A 6 -58.50 37.33 -35.46
C ASN A 6 -57.74 37.08 -34.15
N LYS A 7 -56.65 36.32 -34.21
CA LYS A 7 -55.63 36.29 -33.16
C LYS A 7 -54.27 36.51 -33.82
N LEU A 8 -53.68 37.66 -33.52
CA LEU A 8 -52.29 38.01 -33.78
C LEU A 8 -51.39 36.93 -33.19
N THR A 9 -50.49 36.39 -34.01
CA THR A 9 -49.43 35.48 -33.54
C THR A 9 -48.13 36.28 -33.53
N ALA A 10 -47.64 36.64 -32.34
CA ALA A 10 -46.33 37.26 -32.17
C ALA A 10 -45.26 36.17 -32.21
N CYS A 11 -44.38 36.19 -33.21
CA CYS A 11 -43.20 35.35 -33.26
C CYS A 11 -42.12 35.93 -32.33
N PHE A 12 -41.81 35.22 -31.25
CA PHE A 12 -40.66 35.50 -30.40
C PHE A 12 -39.48 34.68 -30.92
N THR A 13 -38.55 35.32 -31.62
CA THR A 13 -37.32 34.68 -32.10
C THR A 13 -36.34 34.53 -30.94
N LEU A 14 -36.21 33.30 -30.42
CA LEU A 14 -35.26 32.97 -29.37
C LEU A 14 -33.85 32.82 -29.98
N LEU A 15 -32.97 33.82 -29.78
CA LEU A 15 -31.54 33.68 -30.09
C LEU A 15 -30.91 32.72 -29.06
N ILE A 16 -30.59 31.51 -29.50
CA ILE A 16 -29.78 30.56 -28.72
C ILE A 16 -28.31 30.89 -29.00
N SER A 17 -27.68 31.59 -28.07
CA SER A 17 -26.22 31.77 -28.05
C SER A 17 -25.56 30.44 -27.65
N VAL A 18 -25.04 29.71 -28.63
CA VAL A 18 -24.21 28.52 -28.40
C VAL A 18 -22.83 28.99 -27.93
N SER A 19 -22.63 29.05 -26.62
CA SER A 19 -21.30 29.21 -26.03
C SER A 19 -20.52 27.92 -26.29
N ALA A 20 -19.61 27.96 -27.26
CA ALA A 20 -18.63 26.90 -27.48
C ALA A 20 -17.67 26.86 -26.27
N ILE A 21 -17.98 26.01 -25.30
CA ILE A 21 -17.03 25.66 -24.24
C ILE A 21 -15.98 24.76 -24.89
N SER A 22 -14.86 25.36 -25.28
CA SER A 22 -13.66 24.61 -25.62
C SER A 22 -13.19 23.87 -24.37
N ALA A 23 -13.58 22.60 -24.25
CA ALA A 23 -12.98 21.70 -23.28
C ALA A 23 -11.51 21.49 -23.70
N PHE A 24 -10.59 22.24 -23.09
CA PHE A 24 -9.18 21.89 -23.14
C PHE A 24 -9.05 20.54 -22.44
N ALA A 25 -8.88 19.48 -23.22
CA ALA A 25 -8.51 18.18 -22.68
C ALA A 25 -7.13 18.35 -22.04
N GLN A 26 -7.10 18.42 -20.71
CA GLN A 26 -5.84 18.47 -19.97
C GLN A 26 -5.09 17.16 -20.24
N GLU A 27 -3.86 17.26 -20.73
CA GLU A 27 -3.05 16.06 -21.00
C GLU A 27 -2.89 15.28 -19.69
N LYS A 28 -3.24 13.99 -19.73
CA LYS A 28 -3.13 13.10 -18.58
C LYS A 28 -1.67 12.95 -18.15
N ALA A 29 -1.43 12.93 -16.84
CA ALA A 29 -0.11 12.72 -16.29
C ALA A 29 0.37 11.29 -16.58
N LYS A 30 1.62 11.15 -17.00
CA LYS A 30 2.26 9.86 -17.31
C LYS A 30 3.70 9.83 -16.81
N PRO A 31 4.23 8.66 -16.44
CA PRO A 31 5.66 8.49 -16.17
C PRO A 31 6.51 8.94 -17.36
N VAL A 32 7.69 9.51 -17.08
CA VAL A 32 8.65 9.96 -18.09
C VAL A 32 9.97 9.25 -17.85
N PHE A 33 10.60 8.75 -18.92
CA PHE A 33 11.89 8.08 -18.86
C PHE A 33 12.89 8.79 -19.78
N LYS A 34 14.12 8.95 -19.32
CA LYS A 34 15.24 9.50 -20.08
C LYS A 34 16.47 8.67 -19.79
N ASP A 35 17.19 8.25 -20.83
CA ASP A 35 18.42 7.46 -20.73
C ASP A 35 18.25 6.18 -19.87
N GLY A 36 17.05 5.58 -19.88
CA GLY A 36 16.71 4.39 -19.09
C GLY A 36 16.25 4.65 -17.65
N GLU A 37 16.25 5.91 -17.20
CA GLU A 37 15.89 6.27 -15.83
C GLU A 37 14.52 6.95 -15.73
N ALA A 38 13.77 6.63 -14.67
CA ALA A 38 12.52 7.29 -14.36
C ALA A 38 12.75 8.72 -13.85
N GLN A 39 12.12 9.69 -14.51
CA GLN A 39 12.27 11.11 -14.24
C GLN A 39 11.21 11.61 -13.26
N ILE A 40 11.51 12.72 -12.57
CA ILE A 40 10.51 13.42 -11.76
C ILE A 40 9.46 14.02 -12.70
N VAL A 41 8.19 13.80 -12.37
CA VAL A 41 7.04 14.36 -13.08
C VAL A 41 6.35 15.34 -12.15
N SER A 42 6.28 16.62 -12.54
CA SER A 42 5.72 17.68 -11.69
C SER A 42 4.29 17.40 -11.21
N ALA A 43 3.49 16.69 -12.00
CA ALA A 43 2.15 16.27 -11.61
C ALA A 43 2.15 15.26 -10.43
N PHE A 44 3.19 14.44 -10.33
CA PHE A 44 3.36 13.47 -9.24
C PHE A 44 4.13 14.05 -8.05
N ASP A 45 4.89 15.14 -8.24
CA ASP A 45 5.65 15.81 -7.18
C ASP A 45 4.77 16.78 -6.35
N THR A 46 3.67 16.23 -5.81
CA THR A 46 2.68 16.95 -4.98
C THR A 46 2.43 16.18 -3.67
N PRO A 47 3.38 16.17 -2.72
CA PRO A 47 3.31 15.32 -1.52
C PRO A 47 2.08 15.54 -0.65
N ASP A 48 1.50 16.73 -0.67
CA ASP A 48 0.26 17.12 0.00
C ASP A 48 -0.98 16.47 -0.62
N LYS A 49 -0.91 16.11 -1.90
CA LYS A 49 -1.98 15.46 -2.67
C LYS A 49 -1.81 13.96 -2.80
N TRP A 50 -0.72 13.39 -2.28
CA TRP A 50 -0.52 11.94 -2.32
C TRP A 50 -1.60 11.24 -1.51
N ILE A 51 -2.18 10.24 -2.13
CA ILE A 51 -3.15 9.36 -1.48
C ILE A 51 -2.37 8.38 -0.61
N ARG A 52 -2.78 8.26 0.65
CA ARG A 52 -2.19 7.32 1.62
C ARG A 52 -3.27 6.42 2.20
N HIS A 53 -3.12 5.13 2.00
CA HIS A 53 -4.02 4.10 2.52
C HIS A 53 -3.31 3.22 3.53
N ASP A 54 -4.09 2.72 4.48
CA ASP A 54 -3.72 1.71 5.46
C ASP A 54 -4.77 0.61 5.34
N LEU A 55 -4.34 -0.57 4.90
CA LEU A 55 -5.17 -1.67 4.42
C LEU A 55 -4.62 -3.00 4.94
N TRP A 56 -5.39 -4.07 4.74
CA TRP A 56 -5.03 -5.42 5.14
C TRP A 56 -5.13 -6.39 3.97
N VAL A 57 -4.15 -7.27 3.83
CA VAL A 57 -4.15 -8.32 2.80
C VAL A 57 -4.18 -9.68 3.46
N GLU A 58 -5.21 -10.46 3.19
CA GLU A 58 -5.39 -11.80 3.75
C GLU A 58 -4.43 -12.80 3.11
N THR A 59 -3.82 -13.62 3.97
CA THR A 59 -2.84 -14.63 3.59
C THR A 59 -3.52 -15.97 3.37
N THR A 60 -2.74 -17.06 3.35
CA THR A 60 -3.24 -18.43 3.22
C THR A 60 -2.91 -19.28 4.44
N PHE A 61 -2.56 -18.65 5.55
CA PHE A 61 -2.16 -19.32 6.78
C PHE A 61 -2.78 -18.63 8.00
N ASP A 62 -2.81 -19.35 9.10
CA ASP A 62 -3.29 -18.92 10.42
C ASP A 62 -2.16 -19.27 11.40
N THR A 63 -1.36 -18.29 11.80
CA THR A 63 -0.15 -18.54 12.61
C THR A 63 -0.35 -18.24 14.10
N ASP A 64 -1.46 -17.62 14.47
CA ASP A 64 -1.86 -17.43 15.88
C ASP A 64 -2.94 -18.44 16.33
N GLY A 65 -3.49 -19.23 15.42
CA GLY A 65 -4.39 -20.35 15.70
C GLY A 65 -5.81 -19.92 16.07
N ASP A 66 -6.23 -18.71 15.68
CA ASP A 66 -7.54 -18.17 16.01
C ASP A 66 -8.68 -18.69 15.10
N GLY A 67 -8.34 -19.49 14.09
CA GLY A 67 -9.27 -20.07 13.12
C GLY A 67 -9.57 -19.17 11.93
N LYS A 68 -8.92 -18.02 11.80
CA LYS A 68 -9.00 -17.10 10.67
C LYS A 68 -7.63 -16.99 9.99
N LEU A 69 -7.64 -16.66 8.70
CA LEU A 69 -6.39 -16.43 7.99
C LEU A 69 -5.81 -15.08 8.40
N ASP A 70 -4.50 -15.06 8.67
CA ASP A 70 -3.78 -13.85 9.06
C ASP A 70 -3.88 -12.79 7.96
N ARG A 71 -4.09 -11.53 8.33
CA ARG A 71 -4.00 -10.40 7.40
C ARG A 71 -2.79 -9.52 7.66
N MET A 72 -2.05 -9.23 6.59
CA MET A 72 -0.87 -8.37 6.60
C MET A 72 -1.28 -6.91 6.45
N HIS A 73 -0.87 -6.08 7.40
CA HIS A 73 -1.03 -4.64 7.33
C HIS A 73 -0.10 -4.05 6.26
N VAL A 74 -0.69 -3.31 5.33
CA VAL A 74 0.00 -2.63 4.23
C VAL A 74 -0.32 -1.14 4.24
N SER A 75 0.71 -0.31 4.03
CA SER A 75 0.52 1.10 3.69
C SER A 75 0.79 1.31 2.21
N VAL A 76 -0.08 2.06 1.54
CA VAL A 76 0.06 2.40 0.12
C VAL A 76 0.16 3.91 -0.02
N THR A 77 1.20 4.40 -0.70
CA THR A 77 1.30 5.81 -1.10
C THR A 77 1.34 5.92 -2.62
N ARG A 78 0.39 6.65 -3.20
CA ARG A 78 0.22 6.80 -4.66
C ARG A 78 -0.16 8.22 -5.06
N PRO A 79 0.18 8.67 -6.29
CA PRO A 79 -0.19 10.00 -6.75
C PRO A 79 -1.70 10.07 -7.07
N VAL A 80 -2.33 11.24 -6.88
CA VAL A 80 -3.79 11.43 -6.99
C VAL A 80 -4.37 11.04 -8.35
N GLN A 81 -3.57 11.10 -9.41
CA GLN A 81 -3.96 10.76 -10.78
C GLN A 81 -4.36 9.29 -10.94
N THR A 82 -3.92 8.42 -10.01
CA THR A 82 -4.38 7.04 -9.95
C THR A 82 -5.87 6.91 -9.59
N GLU A 83 -6.46 7.94 -8.98
CA GLU A 83 -7.90 8.05 -8.71
C GLU A 83 -8.63 8.85 -9.80
N THR A 84 -8.03 9.95 -10.26
CA THR A 84 -8.74 10.94 -11.09
C THR A 84 -8.60 10.72 -12.59
N GLU A 85 -7.55 10.04 -13.05
CA GLU A 85 -7.22 9.94 -14.48
C GLU A 85 -7.20 8.50 -15.01
N GLY A 86 -7.43 7.53 -14.12
CA GLY A 86 -7.31 6.09 -14.43
C GLY A 86 -5.86 5.64 -14.59
N LEU A 87 -4.90 6.40 -14.03
CA LEU A 87 -3.48 6.08 -14.11
C LEU A 87 -3.17 4.80 -13.33
N ARG A 88 -2.48 3.85 -13.97
CA ARG A 88 -1.95 2.64 -13.33
C ARG A 88 -0.43 2.69 -13.34
N LEU A 89 0.19 2.40 -12.21
CA LEU A 89 1.65 2.49 -12.05
C LEU A 89 2.27 1.17 -11.55
N PRO A 90 3.57 0.92 -11.84
CA PRO A 90 4.34 -0.14 -11.20
C PRO A 90 4.57 0.13 -9.72
N ILE A 91 4.85 -0.93 -8.96
CA ILE A 91 4.97 -0.90 -7.50
C ILE A 91 6.41 -1.11 -7.07
N ILE A 92 6.87 -0.29 -6.12
CA ILE A 92 8.04 -0.58 -5.30
C ILE A 92 7.53 -1.01 -3.93
N TYR A 93 7.87 -2.24 -3.55
CA TYR A 93 7.37 -2.89 -2.35
C TYR A 93 8.53 -3.20 -1.39
N GLU A 94 8.41 -2.76 -0.14
CA GLU A 94 9.32 -3.17 0.93
C GLU A 94 8.51 -3.77 2.08
N THR A 95 8.87 -4.99 2.49
CA THR A 95 8.29 -5.66 3.65
C THR A 95 9.31 -5.68 4.77
N SER A 96 8.87 -5.53 6.01
CA SER A 96 9.78 -5.49 7.15
C SER A 96 9.13 -5.98 8.44
N PRO A 97 9.83 -6.80 9.25
CA PRO A 97 9.43 -7.05 10.63
C PRO A 97 9.77 -5.86 11.55
N TYR A 98 10.54 -4.88 11.09
CA TYR A 98 11.07 -3.79 11.92
C TYR A 98 10.20 -2.54 11.94
N PHE A 99 9.30 -2.39 10.97
CA PHE A 99 8.58 -1.14 10.74
C PHE A 99 7.75 -0.64 11.92
N ALA A 100 7.33 -1.55 12.79
CA ALA A 100 6.53 -1.25 13.95
C ALA A 100 7.32 -1.15 15.25
N GLY A 101 8.65 -1.16 15.18
CA GLY A 101 9.51 -1.20 16.36
C GLY A 101 10.12 -2.58 16.56
N THR A 102 11.10 -2.64 17.45
CA THR A 102 11.81 -3.87 17.82
C THR A 102 11.89 -3.96 19.33
N ALA A 103 12.14 -5.18 19.84
CA ALA A 103 12.46 -5.36 21.25
C ALA A 103 13.69 -4.51 21.59
N GLY A 104 13.62 -3.78 22.71
CA GLY A 104 14.77 -3.04 23.22
C GLY A 104 15.88 -3.97 23.70
N ASP A 105 17.10 -3.45 23.76
CA ASP A 105 18.24 -4.17 24.33
C ASP A 105 18.14 -4.18 25.86
N VAL A 106 17.63 -5.29 26.41
CA VAL A 106 17.45 -5.50 27.85
C VAL A 106 18.30 -6.66 28.32
N LYS A 107 18.82 -6.56 29.55
CA LYS A 107 19.62 -7.62 30.16
C LYS A 107 18.83 -8.93 30.20
N GLY A 108 19.43 -10.00 29.68
CA GLY A 108 18.84 -11.34 29.62
C GLY A 108 18.01 -11.62 28.37
N LEU A 109 17.93 -10.69 27.41
CA LEU A 109 17.26 -10.92 26.12
C LEU A 109 18.01 -11.95 25.27
N PHE A 110 19.35 -11.87 25.28
CA PHE A 110 20.23 -12.81 24.62
C PHE A 110 20.56 -13.99 25.54
N TRP A 111 20.84 -15.14 24.93
CA TRP A 111 21.40 -16.28 25.65
C TRP A 111 22.73 -15.90 26.29
N ASP A 112 22.96 -16.30 27.54
CA ASP A 112 24.29 -16.23 28.13
C ASP A 112 25.19 -17.22 27.39
N VAL A 113 26.26 -16.73 26.80
CA VAL A 113 27.24 -17.54 26.05
C VAL A 113 28.32 -18.12 26.95
N LYS A 114 28.35 -17.76 28.25
CA LYS A 114 29.31 -18.27 29.24
C LYS A 114 28.79 -19.54 29.91
N HIS A 115 28.67 -20.61 29.14
CA HIS A 115 28.33 -21.95 29.65
C HIS A 115 29.15 -23.00 28.90
N GLU A 116 29.22 -24.21 29.46
CA GLU A 116 29.92 -25.32 28.82
C GLU A 116 29.25 -25.73 27.50
N VAL A 117 30.07 -26.13 26.53
CA VAL A 117 29.59 -26.58 25.22
C VAL A 117 28.76 -27.86 25.37
N GLY A 118 27.56 -27.85 24.80
CA GLY A 118 26.63 -28.98 24.87
C GLY A 118 25.74 -28.99 26.11
N GLU A 119 26.02 -28.15 27.11
CA GLU A 119 25.16 -27.98 28.27
C GLU A 119 24.07 -26.95 27.97
N ALA A 120 22.84 -27.26 28.39
CA ALA A 120 21.74 -26.30 28.33
C ALA A 120 21.96 -25.18 29.35
N THR A 121 21.65 -23.94 28.99
CA THR A 121 21.65 -22.86 29.97
C THR A 121 20.54 -23.10 31.02
N THR A 122 20.85 -22.78 32.27
CA THR A 122 19.89 -22.82 33.39
C THR A 122 19.16 -21.50 33.59
N VAL A 123 19.59 -20.44 32.89
CA VAL A 123 19.03 -19.10 33.00
C VAL A 123 18.03 -18.88 31.86
N PRO A 124 16.72 -18.72 32.15
CA PRO A 124 15.74 -18.41 31.13
C PRO A 124 15.96 -16.99 30.57
N ARG A 125 15.64 -16.81 29.28
CA ARG A 125 15.67 -15.49 28.65
C ARG A 125 14.47 -14.66 29.07
N VAL A 126 14.64 -13.34 29.06
CA VAL A 126 13.52 -12.42 29.18
C VAL A 126 12.88 -12.19 27.81
N HIS A 127 11.56 -11.99 27.81
CA HIS A 127 10.75 -11.77 26.62
C HIS A 127 10.12 -10.37 26.71
N PRO A 128 10.88 -9.31 26.36
CA PRO A 128 10.36 -7.95 26.42
C PRO A 128 9.26 -7.74 25.38
N GLU A 129 8.22 -7.03 25.78
CA GLU A 129 7.17 -6.58 24.87
C GLU A 129 7.70 -5.55 23.88
N VAL A 130 7.24 -5.63 22.64
CA VAL A 130 7.56 -4.66 21.59
C VAL A 130 6.50 -3.58 21.57
N ASN A 131 6.88 -2.34 21.91
CA ASN A 131 5.97 -1.20 21.81
C ASN A 131 5.83 -0.77 20.35
N ARG A 132 4.60 -0.81 19.82
CA ARG A 132 4.31 -0.38 18.45
C ARG A 132 4.64 1.10 18.25
N VAL A 133 5.46 1.41 17.25
CA VAL A 133 5.76 2.79 16.83
C VAL A 133 5.14 3.15 15.48
N GLY A 134 5.23 4.44 15.12
CA GLY A 134 4.79 4.96 13.82
C GLY A 134 3.38 5.55 13.83
N LYS A 135 3.09 6.41 12.84
CA LYS A 135 1.82 7.13 12.69
C LYS A 135 1.07 6.66 11.46
N ARG A 136 -0.10 6.06 11.68
CA ARG A 136 -1.03 5.66 10.60
C ARG A 136 -1.48 6.90 9.79
N PRO A 137 -1.72 6.77 8.47
CA PRO A 137 -1.65 5.56 7.65
C PRO A 137 -0.23 5.27 7.07
N ILE A 138 0.82 5.87 7.63
CA ILE A 138 2.19 5.74 7.10
C ILE A 138 2.95 4.70 7.92
N ILE A 139 3.44 3.66 7.25
CA ILE A 139 4.42 2.74 7.82
C ILE A 139 5.84 3.35 7.75
N SER A 140 6.26 3.79 6.56
CA SER A 140 7.58 4.37 6.33
C SER A 140 7.55 5.50 5.31
N ASN A 141 8.47 6.46 5.47
CA ASN A 141 8.73 7.52 4.50
C ASN A 141 10.03 7.30 3.69
N SER A 142 10.75 6.19 3.90
CA SER A 142 12.06 5.90 3.29
C SER A 142 12.01 5.98 1.77
N LEU A 143 11.02 5.32 1.16
CA LEU A 143 10.92 5.16 -0.29
C LEU A 143 9.99 6.18 -0.96
N ILE A 144 9.00 6.71 -0.24
CA ILE A 144 7.92 7.49 -0.86
C ILE A 144 8.41 8.78 -1.53
N ARG A 145 9.37 9.48 -0.91
CA ARG A 145 9.85 10.78 -1.41
C ARG A 145 10.62 10.68 -2.71
N GLU A 146 11.25 9.53 -2.93
CA GLU A 146 12.04 9.31 -4.14
C GLU A 146 11.17 8.80 -5.28
N TRP A 147 10.32 7.81 -4.99
CA TRP A 147 9.72 7.01 -6.04
C TRP A 147 8.34 7.48 -6.48
N VAL A 148 7.54 8.10 -5.60
CA VAL A 148 6.18 8.53 -5.95
C VAL A 148 6.21 9.61 -7.02
N LYS A 149 7.06 10.63 -6.85
CA LYS A 149 7.26 11.70 -7.83
C LYS A 149 7.83 11.24 -9.18
N ARG A 150 8.35 10.01 -9.26
CA ARG A 150 8.89 9.38 -10.47
C ARG A 150 7.93 8.41 -11.15
N GLY A 151 6.69 8.32 -10.68
CA GLY A 151 5.67 7.47 -11.30
C GLY A 151 5.69 6.02 -10.81
N PHE A 152 6.05 5.79 -9.55
CA PHE A 152 5.87 4.50 -8.88
C PHE A 152 4.90 4.65 -7.72
N ILE A 153 4.18 3.57 -7.42
CA ILE A 153 3.42 3.48 -6.17
C ILE A 153 4.31 2.76 -5.16
N VAL A 154 4.35 3.28 -3.95
CA VAL A 154 5.16 2.68 -2.88
C VAL A 154 4.24 1.97 -1.92
N VAL A 155 4.54 0.69 -1.69
CA VAL A 155 3.84 -0.15 -0.72
C VAL A 155 4.85 -0.57 0.35
N HIS A 156 4.46 -0.45 1.60
CA HIS A 156 5.18 -1.06 2.71
C HIS A 156 4.27 -2.05 3.42
N SER A 157 4.79 -3.17 3.92
CA SER A 157 4.02 -4.05 4.79
C SER A 157 4.79 -4.43 6.05
N SER A 158 4.05 -4.63 7.14
CA SER A 158 4.56 -5.29 8.33
C SER A 158 4.55 -6.81 8.12
N SER A 159 5.60 -7.51 8.52
CA SER A 159 5.68 -8.98 8.50
C SER A 159 4.67 -9.62 9.48
N PRO A 160 4.39 -10.94 9.37
CA PRO A 160 3.47 -11.63 10.30
C PRO A 160 3.77 -11.38 11.77
N GLY A 161 2.73 -11.13 12.56
CA GLY A 161 2.81 -10.83 13.99
C GLY A 161 3.54 -9.54 14.35
N THR A 162 3.76 -8.64 13.39
CA THR A 162 4.38 -7.33 13.64
C THR A 162 3.44 -6.18 13.32
N GLY A 163 3.54 -5.09 14.08
CA GLY A 163 2.77 -3.89 13.82
C GLY A 163 1.28 -4.07 13.96
N LEU A 164 0.56 -4.01 12.83
CA LEU A 164 -0.88 -4.29 12.77
C LEU A 164 -1.18 -5.51 11.88
N SER A 165 -0.15 -6.24 11.45
CA SER A 165 -0.31 -7.54 10.83
C SER A 165 -0.67 -8.57 11.90
N GLN A 166 -1.60 -9.45 11.57
CA GLN A 166 -2.00 -10.57 12.43
C GLN A 166 -0.97 -11.71 12.40
N GLY A 167 -1.22 -12.74 13.20
CA GLY A 167 -0.36 -13.92 13.27
C GLY A 167 0.84 -13.76 14.19
N SER A 168 1.86 -14.58 13.96
CA SER A 168 3.08 -14.67 14.76
C SER A 168 4.35 -14.66 13.90
N PRO A 169 5.45 -14.02 14.36
CA PRO A 169 6.74 -14.08 13.69
C PRO A 169 7.36 -15.48 13.87
N THR A 170 8.09 -15.97 12.88
CA THR A 170 8.70 -17.32 12.91
C THR A 170 10.22 -17.31 12.68
N VAL A 171 10.79 -16.17 12.30
CA VAL A 171 12.21 -15.97 12.04
C VAL A 171 12.71 -16.92 10.94
N GLY A 172 12.28 -16.66 9.70
CA GLY A 172 12.69 -17.41 8.51
C GLY A 172 11.80 -18.61 8.19
N GLY A 173 10.68 -18.77 8.89
CA GLY A 173 9.66 -19.75 8.55
C GLY A 173 8.91 -19.39 7.27
N ILE A 174 8.22 -20.38 6.70
CA ILE A 174 7.56 -20.26 5.38
C ILE A 174 6.48 -19.16 5.33
N ASN A 175 5.81 -18.87 6.45
CA ASN A 175 4.82 -17.79 6.54
C ASN A 175 5.44 -16.42 6.24
N GLU A 176 6.73 -16.21 6.54
CA GLU A 176 7.42 -14.95 6.24
C GLU A 176 7.71 -14.77 4.75
N SER A 177 7.84 -15.84 3.95
CA SER A 177 7.83 -15.78 2.48
C SER A 177 6.41 -15.64 1.91
N LEU A 178 5.43 -16.34 2.50
CA LEU A 178 4.05 -16.33 2.02
C LEU A 178 3.33 -15.00 2.27
N ALA A 179 3.69 -14.26 3.32
CA ALA A 179 3.13 -12.95 3.62
C ALA A 179 3.34 -11.92 2.50
N PRO A 180 4.59 -11.59 2.07
CA PRO A 180 4.81 -10.68 0.96
C PRO A 180 4.29 -11.22 -0.37
N LYS A 181 4.29 -12.55 -0.56
CA LYS A 181 3.64 -13.17 -1.72
C LYS A 181 2.14 -12.82 -1.77
N ALA A 182 1.41 -12.91 -0.67
CA ALA A 182 -0.02 -12.55 -0.63
C ALA A 182 -0.24 -11.08 -1.00
N VAL A 183 0.61 -10.18 -0.50
CA VAL A 183 0.59 -8.75 -0.87
C VAL A 183 0.83 -8.57 -2.37
N ILE A 184 1.81 -9.27 -2.97
CA ILE A 184 2.06 -9.23 -4.42
C ILE A 184 0.86 -9.78 -5.21
N GLU A 185 0.25 -10.87 -4.77
CA GLU A 185 -0.94 -11.43 -5.42
C GLU A 185 -2.10 -10.43 -5.41
N TRP A 186 -2.34 -9.74 -4.30
CA TRP A 186 -3.32 -8.65 -4.21
C TRP A 186 -3.00 -7.51 -5.17
N LEU A 187 -1.75 -7.02 -5.14
CA LEU A 187 -1.26 -5.97 -6.04
C LEU A 187 -1.31 -6.38 -7.52
N SER A 188 -1.35 -7.68 -7.81
CA SER A 188 -1.48 -8.27 -9.14
C SER A 188 -2.93 -8.58 -9.53
N GLY A 189 -3.90 -8.29 -8.65
CA GLY A 189 -5.33 -8.33 -8.95
C GLY A 189 -6.15 -9.38 -8.20
N LYS A 190 -5.54 -10.16 -7.28
CA LYS A 190 -6.29 -11.10 -6.44
C LYS A 190 -7.18 -10.37 -5.44
N ASP A 191 -8.43 -10.81 -5.29
CA ASP A 191 -9.46 -10.13 -4.48
C ASP A 191 -9.37 -10.49 -2.98
N ILE A 192 -8.23 -10.20 -2.37
CA ILE A 192 -7.87 -10.55 -0.98
C ILE A 192 -7.45 -9.34 -0.13
N GLY A 193 -7.71 -8.12 -0.61
CA GLY A 193 -7.48 -6.89 0.16
C GLY A 193 -8.73 -6.44 0.91
N TYR A 194 -8.54 -5.88 2.10
CA TYR A 194 -9.58 -5.43 3.04
C TYR A 194 -9.24 -4.05 3.62
N THR A 195 -10.27 -3.30 4.03
CA THR A 195 -10.11 -1.97 4.66
C THR A 195 -9.79 -2.04 6.15
N THR A 196 -9.99 -3.20 6.79
CA THR A 196 -9.81 -3.43 8.23
C THR A 196 -9.28 -4.85 8.50
N PRO A 197 -8.68 -5.11 9.68
CA PRO A 197 -8.15 -6.44 10.01
C PRO A 197 -9.23 -7.51 10.09
N ASP A 198 -10.41 -7.20 10.62
CA ASP A 198 -11.49 -8.18 10.84
C ASP A 198 -12.76 -7.94 10.00
N GLY A 199 -12.85 -6.82 9.28
CA GLY A 199 -14.04 -6.49 8.49
C GLY A 199 -14.08 -7.18 7.13
N ASN A 200 -15.22 -7.04 6.45
CA ASN A 200 -15.50 -7.71 5.18
C ASN A 200 -15.46 -6.77 3.97
N GLU A 201 -15.22 -5.47 4.18
CA GLU A 201 -15.14 -4.50 3.09
C GLU A 201 -13.83 -4.73 2.30
N LYS A 202 -13.99 -5.14 1.05
CA LYS A 202 -12.90 -5.46 0.11
C LYS A 202 -12.34 -4.22 -0.56
N VAL A 203 -11.05 -4.24 -0.85
CA VAL A 203 -10.37 -3.23 -1.67
C VAL A 203 -9.53 -3.89 -2.75
N LYS A 204 -9.70 -3.42 -4.00
CA LYS A 204 -8.91 -3.86 -5.15
C LYS A 204 -7.78 -2.89 -5.44
N ALA A 205 -6.61 -3.40 -5.79
CA ALA A 205 -5.48 -2.58 -6.23
C ALA A 205 -5.63 -2.10 -7.69
N PHE A 206 -6.75 -1.45 -8.02
CA PHE A 206 -7.06 -1.03 -9.41
C PHE A 206 -6.02 -0.06 -10.01
N TRP A 207 -5.32 0.67 -9.15
CA TRP A 207 -4.23 1.60 -9.47
C TRP A 207 -2.90 0.91 -9.80
N SER A 208 -2.79 -0.41 -9.58
CA SER A 208 -1.57 -1.18 -9.85
C SER A 208 -1.55 -1.67 -11.29
N THR A 209 -0.38 -1.66 -11.92
CA THR A 209 -0.14 -2.38 -13.20
C THR A 209 0.00 -3.89 -13.02
N GLY A 210 0.15 -4.36 -11.78
CA GLY A 210 0.52 -5.74 -11.43
C GLY A 210 2.01 -6.03 -11.57
N LYS A 211 2.84 -5.04 -11.90
CA LYS A 211 4.30 -5.15 -11.89
C LYS A 211 4.83 -4.68 -10.54
N VAL A 212 5.41 -5.60 -9.77
CA VAL A 212 5.92 -5.33 -8.43
C VAL A 212 7.40 -5.66 -8.36
N GLY A 213 8.21 -4.70 -7.94
CA GLY A 213 9.61 -4.90 -7.57
C GLY A 213 9.76 -4.80 -6.06
N MET A 214 10.46 -5.76 -5.45
CA MET A 214 10.77 -5.71 -4.03
C MET A 214 12.14 -5.11 -3.77
N THR A 215 12.32 -4.44 -2.63
CA THR A 215 13.59 -3.85 -2.20
C THR A 215 13.77 -3.95 -0.69
N GLY A 216 15.00 -3.83 -0.23
CA GLY A 216 15.35 -3.81 1.19
C GLY A 216 16.83 -4.15 1.43
N THR A 217 17.25 -4.03 2.68
CA THR A 217 18.58 -4.45 3.17
C THR A 217 18.41 -5.20 4.49
N SER A 218 19.34 -6.09 4.82
CA SER A 218 19.21 -7.00 5.96
C SER A 218 17.95 -7.88 5.78
N TYR A 219 17.14 -8.06 6.81
CA TYR A 219 15.94 -8.89 6.73
C TYR A 219 14.93 -8.40 5.68
N ASN A 220 14.83 -7.09 5.47
CA ASN A 220 14.02 -6.53 4.38
C ASN A 220 14.54 -6.96 2.99
N GLY A 221 15.84 -7.27 2.88
CA GLY A 221 16.48 -7.81 1.68
C GLY A 221 16.50 -9.35 1.62
N THR A 222 16.37 -10.02 2.77
CA THR A 222 16.14 -11.48 2.84
C THR A 222 14.77 -11.86 2.29
N LEU A 223 13.72 -11.13 2.67
CA LEU A 223 12.33 -11.45 2.27
C LEU A 223 12.09 -11.44 0.75
N PRO A 224 12.71 -10.56 -0.06
CA PRO A 224 12.69 -10.64 -1.52
C PRO A 224 13.34 -11.89 -2.14
N LEU A 225 14.30 -12.53 -1.45
CA LEU A 225 14.97 -13.75 -1.91
C LEU A 225 14.20 -15.03 -1.58
N ALA A 226 13.29 -14.95 -0.61
CA ALA A 226 12.69 -16.08 0.07
C ALA A 226 11.47 -16.69 -0.64
#